data_AF-A0A2E7CE45-F1
#
_entry.id   AF-A0A2E7CE45-F1
#
_cell.length_a   1.000
_cell.length_b   1.000
_cell.length_c   1.000
_cell.angle_alpha   90.00
_cell.angle_beta   90.00
_cell.angle_gamma   90.00
#
_symmetry.space_group_name_H-M   'P 1'
#
loop_
_entity.id
_entity.type
_entity.pdbx_description
1 polymer ?
#
loop_
_entity_poly.entity_id
_entity_poly.type
_entity_poly.pdbx_seq_one_letter_code
_entity_poly.pdbx_strand_id
1 'polypeptide(L)'
;MQPVARSPFVAMCIAGGLLASSLLPWFMPGLNGNAYLPWISLVLGTAGLQALYVASNMVRGEFEEDTSHLQPSDGRRGGDPSGWTGGRSEAVLGGGERRDAVEAGRAYEGLEGPLRPAELLLAEANLRHDEVAAARWAASEAADSDLTEAGFERLGDLIAANRLTRPGPEETFHHLNRPSKPEEP
;
A
#
# COMPACT_ATOMS: atom_id res chain seq x y z
N MET A 1 6.51 -29.31 -0.17
CA MET A 1 7.61 -29.01 0.77
C MET A 1 7.06 -29.22 2.18
N GLN A 2 7.64 -30.13 2.96
CA GLN A 2 7.17 -30.36 4.33
C GLN A 2 7.57 -29.19 5.24
N PRO A 3 6.71 -28.75 6.17
CA PRO A 3 7.06 -27.71 7.12
C PRO A 3 8.15 -28.26 8.04
N VAL A 4 9.35 -27.66 7.97
CA VAL A 4 10.38 -27.87 9.00
C VAL A 4 9.73 -27.56 10.33
N ALA A 5 9.71 -28.53 11.25
CA ALA A 5 9.08 -28.39 12.56
C ALA A 5 9.65 -27.16 13.29
N ARG A 6 8.86 -26.08 13.34
CA ARG A 6 9.19 -24.81 14.01
C ARG A 6 8.97 -24.97 15.51
N SER A 7 9.82 -25.77 16.14
CA SER A 7 9.76 -25.98 17.59
C SER A 7 10.70 -24.98 18.28
N PRO A 8 10.21 -24.11 19.17
CA PRO A 8 11.06 -23.21 19.95
C PRO A 8 12.05 -24.00 20.83
N PHE A 9 11.68 -25.23 21.22
CA PHE A 9 12.53 -26.15 21.96
C PHE A 9 13.78 -26.57 21.17
N VAL A 10 13.64 -26.84 19.86
CA VAL A 10 14.78 -27.21 19.00
C VAL A 10 15.75 -26.03 18.85
N ALA A 11 15.22 -24.82 18.66
CA ALA A 11 16.03 -23.60 18.59
C ALA A 11 16.78 -23.31 19.91
N MET A 12 16.13 -23.56 21.05
CA MET A 12 16.74 -23.44 22.38
C MET A 12 17.87 -24.45 22.61
N CYS A 13 17.70 -25.72 22.19
CA CYS A 13 18.75 -26.73 22.29
C CYS A 13 19.98 -26.37 21.44
N ILE A 14 19.77 -25.86 20.22
CA ILE A 14 20.85 -25.40 19.34
C ILE A 14 21.59 -24.21 19.97
N ALA A 15 20.85 -23.22 20.48
CA ALA A 15 21.44 -22.06 21.16
C ALA A 15 22.32 -22.48 22.35
N GLY A 16 21.83 -23.39 23.20
CA GLY A 16 22.59 -23.92 24.34
C GLY A 16 23.87 -24.64 23.93
N GLY A 17 23.81 -25.47 22.87
CA GLY A 17 24.98 -26.17 22.34
C GLY A 17 26.06 -25.22 21.80
N LEU A 18 25.65 -24.20 21.04
CA LEU A 18 26.57 -23.21 20.47
C LEU A 18 27.22 -22.35 21.56
N LEU A 19 26.45 -21.88 22.56
CA LEU A 19 26.99 -21.11 23.68
C LEU A 19 27.94 -21.96 24.55
N ALA A 20 27.60 -23.21 24.85
CA ALA A 20 28.50 -24.10 25.58
C ALA A 20 29.81 -24.33 24.80
N SER A 21 29.73 -24.48 23.48
CA SER A 21 30.91 -24.68 22.63
C SER A 21 31.82 -23.46 22.56
N SER A 22 31.28 -22.24 22.63
CA SER A 22 32.09 -21.01 22.67
C SER A 22 32.95 -20.87 23.92
N LEU A 23 32.59 -21.54 25.02
CA LEU A 23 33.30 -21.48 26.30
C LEU A 23 34.36 -22.60 26.47
N LEU A 24 34.31 -23.66 25.65
CA LEU A 24 35.26 -24.78 25.70
C LEU A 24 36.75 -24.37 25.68
N PRO A 25 37.18 -23.37 24.88
CA PRO A 25 38.58 -22.93 24.85
C PRO A 25 39.09 -22.40 26.19
N TRP A 26 38.22 -21.80 27.01
CA TRP A 26 38.58 -21.22 28.30
C TRP A 26 38.80 -22.28 29.38
N PHE A 27 38.20 -23.47 29.22
CA PHE A 27 38.35 -24.60 30.15
C PHE A 27 39.46 -25.58 29.75
N MET A 28 40.01 -25.48 28.54
CA MET A 28 41.09 -26.34 28.05
C MET A 28 42.34 -25.52 27.68
N PRO A 29 43.25 -25.28 28.64
CA PRO A 29 44.41 -24.41 28.45
C PRO A 29 45.42 -24.91 27.40
N GLY A 30 45.34 -26.18 26.98
CA GLY A 30 46.19 -26.76 25.94
C GLY A 30 45.86 -26.34 24.50
N LEU A 31 44.72 -25.68 24.26
CA LEU A 31 44.28 -25.28 22.92
C LEU A 31 44.63 -23.83 22.55
N ASN A 32 45.11 -23.04 23.51
CA ASN A 32 45.34 -21.59 23.37
C ASN A 32 46.52 -21.18 22.46
N GLY A 33 47.26 -22.14 21.90
CA GLY A 33 48.36 -21.87 20.96
C GLY A 33 47.92 -21.56 19.53
N ASN A 34 46.63 -21.66 19.22
CA ASN A 34 46.12 -21.59 17.84
C ASN A 34 45.40 -20.27 17.56
N ALA A 35 45.86 -19.50 16.58
CA ALA A 35 45.38 -18.14 16.29
C ALA A 35 43.91 -18.05 15.86
N TYR A 36 43.31 -19.16 15.41
CA TYR A 36 41.93 -19.21 14.89
C TYR A 36 40.87 -19.53 15.96
N LEU A 37 41.29 -20.10 17.09
CA LEU A 37 40.39 -20.49 18.17
C LEU A 37 39.54 -19.34 18.77
N PRO A 38 40.07 -18.13 18.99
CA PRO A 38 39.25 -17.01 19.48
C PRO A 38 38.17 -16.58 18.47
N TRP A 39 38.46 -16.65 17.17
CA TRP A 39 37.49 -16.33 16.12
C TRP A 39 36.36 -17.36 16.05
N ILE A 40 36.69 -18.64 16.22
CA ILE A 40 35.69 -19.72 16.27
C ILE A 40 34.77 -19.55 17.48
N SER A 41 35.32 -19.23 18.65
CA SER A 41 34.55 -18.93 19.87
C SER A 41 33.61 -17.73 19.66
N LEU A 42 34.10 -16.65 19.04
CA LEU A 42 33.29 -15.48 18.72
C LEU A 42 32.10 -15.84 17.82
N VAL A 43 32.34 -16.57 16.72
CA VAL A 43 31.28 -16.95 15.76
C VAL A 43 30.26 -17.90 16.40
N LEU A 44 30.71 -18.86 17.21
CA LEU A 44 29.81 -19.77 17.93
C LEU A 44 28.96 -19.03 18.97
N GLY A 45 29.57 -18.09 19.70
CA GLY A 45 28.86 -17.26 20.68
C GLY A 45 27.79 -16.37 20.03
N THR A 46 28.13 -15.70 18.92
CA THR A 46 27.18 -14.85 18.19
C THR A 46 26.06 -15.66 17.55
N ALA A 47 26.37 -16.81 16.95
CA ALA A 47 25.36 -17.72 16.39
C ALA A 47 24.42 -18.27 17.47
N GLY A 48 24.95 -18.62 18.65
CA GLY A 48 24.15 -19.05 19.80
C GLY A 48 23.20 -17.96 20.31
N LEU A 49 23.67 -16.70 20.38
CA LEU A 49 22.85 -15.56 20.77
C LEU A 49 21.72 -15.28 19.76
N GLN A 50 22.02 -15.37 18.45
CA GLN A 50 21.02 -15.22 17.40
C GLN A 50 19.96 -16.32 17.45
N ALA A 51 20.36 -17.58 17.68
CA ALA A 51 19.42 -18.68 17.86
C ALA A 51 18.52 -18.47 19.09
N LEU A 52 19.06 -17.96 20.20
CA LEU A 52 18.29 -17.62 21.40
C LEU A 52 17.29 -16.47 21.15
N TYR A 53 17.72 -15.44 20.41
CA TYR A 53 16.87 -14.33 20.01
C TYR A 53 15.67 -14.81 19.16
N VAL A 54 15.93 -15.67 18.17
CA VAL A 54 14.87 -16.28 17.35
C VAL A 54 13.93 -17.13 18.21
N ALA A 55 14.46 -17.95 19.12
CA ALA A 55 13.64 -18.76 20.03
C ALA A 55 12.76 -17.87 20.93
N SER A 56 13.30 -16.77 21.46
CA SER A 56 12.57 -15.79 22.26
C SER A 56 11.42 -15.17 21.46
N ASN A 57 11.69 -14.73 20.23
CA ASN A 57 10.66 -14.12 19.38
C ASN A 57 9.61 -15.13 18.92
N MET A 58 9.97 -16.40 18.71
CA MET A 58 9.02 -17.49 18.46
C MET A 58 8.08 -17.71 19.66
N VAL A 59 8.58 -17.62 20.89
CA VAL A 59 7.73 -17.74 22.10
C VAL A 59 6.81 -16.53 22.27
N ARG A 60 7.23 -15.35 21.82
CA ARG A 60 6.41 -14.13 21.84
C ARG A 60 5.37 -14.06 20.74
N GLY A 61 5.40 -14.97 19.76
CA GLY A 61 4.49 -14.94 18.62
C GLY A 61 4.71 -13.76 17.67
N GLU A 62 5.83 -13.04 17.78
CA GLU A 62 6.14 -11.87 16.93
C GLU A 62 6.36 -12.24 15.44
N PHE A 63 6.50 -13.55 15.14
CA PHE A 63 6.63 -14.08 13.78
C PHE A 63 5.37 -14.78 13.27
N GLU A 64 4.33 -14.91 14.09
CA GLU A 64 3.00 -15.27 13.60
C GLU A 64 2.38 -14.03 12.96
N GLU A 65 2.83 -13.68 11.75
CA GLU A 65 1.93 -12.97 10.84
C GLU A 65 0.79 -13.94 10.54
N ASP A 66 -0.33 -13.73 11.23
CA ASP A 66 -1.56 -14.48 11.07
C ASP A 66 -2.13 -14.23 9.67
N THR A 67 -1.51 -14.83 8.66
CA THR A 67 -1.95 -14.81 7.27
C THR A 67 -3.10 -15.78 7.04
N SER A 68 -3.62 -16.42 8.10
CA SER A 68 -4.72 -17.39 7.99
C SER A 68 -6.06 -16.76 7.58
N HIS A 69 -6.22 -15.46 7.82
CA HIS A 69 -7.37 -14.68 7.32
C HIS A 69 -7.26 -14.34 5.82
N LEU A 70 -6.06 -14.41 5.24
CA LEU A 70 -5.84 -14.15 3.82
C LEU A 70 -6.14 -15.45 3.06
N GLN A 71 -7.30 -15.50 2.40
CA GLN A 71 -7.65 -16.63 1.54
C GLN A 71 -6.53 -16.88 0.52
N PRO A 72 -6.04 -18.12 0.36
CA PRO A 72 -5.07 -18.44 -0.67
C PRO A 72 -5.70 -18.15 -2.04
N SER A 73 -5.11 -17.21 -2.78
CA SER A 73 -5.55 -16.93 -4.14
C SER A 73 -5.20 -18.12 -5.03
N ASP A 74 -6.19 -18.70 -5.67
CA ASP A 74 -6.11 -19.79 -6.66
C ASP A 74 -5.42 -19.39 -7.99
N GLY A 75 -4.86 -18.18 -8.07
CA GLY A 75 -4.04 -17.71 -9.18
C GLY A 75 -4.82 -17.42 -10.47
N ARG A 76 -6.15 -17.59 -10.46
CA ARG A 76 -7.05 -17.38 -11.61
C ARG A 76 -7.98 -16.19 -11.35
N ARG A 77 -7.43 -15.00 -11.13
CA ARG A 77 -8.29 -13.82 -11.02
C ARG A 77 -8.82 -13.43 -12.41
N GLY A 78 -10.13 -13.28 -12.52
CA GLY A 78 -10.81 -12.78 -13.72
C GLY A 78 -11.16 -13.88 -14.73
N GLY A 79 -12.01 -14.82 -14.34
CA GLY A 79 -12.59 -15.80 -15.26
C GLY A 79 -13.77 -15.17 -15.99
N ASP A 80 -13.52 -14.22 -16.89
CA ASP A 80 -14.56 -13.81 -17.84
C ASP A 80 -14.90 -15.02 -18.73
N PRO A 81 -16.14 -15.53 -18.73
CA PRO A 81 -16.52 -16.63 -19.62
C PRO A 81 -16.36 -16.24 -21.10
N SER A 82 -16.38 -14.94 -21.42
CA SER A 82 -16.12 -14.42 -22.75
C SER A 82 -14.63 -14.26 -23.09
N GLY A 83 -13.74 -14.41 -22.09
CA GLY A 83 -12.29 -14.38 -22.24
C GLY A 83 -11.72 -12.99 -22.48
N TRP A 84 -10.42 -12.93 -22.80
CA TRP A 84 -9.74 -11.67 -23.11
C TRP A 84 -10.36 -11.03 -24.37
N THR A 85 -11.07 -9.92 -24.20
CA THR A 85 -11.42 -9.05 -25.33
C THR A 85 -10.27 -8.05 -25.50
N GLY A 86 -9.46 -8.23 -26.56
CA GLY A 86 -8.26 -7.40 -26.78
C GLY A 86 -8.52 -5.97 -27.20
N GLY A 87 -9.66 -5.40 -26.80
CA GLY A 87 -10.02 -4.01 -27.01
C GLY A 87 -9.83 -3.56 -28.46
N ARG A 88 -10.69 -3.99 -29.39
CA ARG A 88 -10.77 -3.28 -30.67
C ARG A 88 -11.48 -1.95 -30.47
N SER A 89 -10.71 -0.88 -30.31
CA SER A 89 -11.21 0.47 -30.41
C SER A 89 -11.20 0.90 -31.88
N GLU A 90 -12.25 0.55 -32.64
CA GLU A 90 -12.43 1.07 -34.02
C GLU A 90 -12.88 2.54 -34.04
N ALA A 91 -12.91 3.21 -32.88
CA ALA A 91 -13.25 4.63 -32.81
C ALA A 91 -12.09 5.49 -33.32
N VAL A 92 -12.26 6.05 -34.53
CA VAL A 92 -11.46 7.17 -35.01
C VAL A 92 -11.53 8.27 -33.96
N LEU A 93 -10.39 8.65 -33.38
CA LEU A 93 -10.28 9.70 -32.37
C LEU A 93 -10.98 10.97 -32.90
N GLY A 94 -12.16 11.28 -32.36
CA GLY A 94 -12.93 12.47 -32.73
C GLY A 94 -14.40 12.26 -33.12
N GLY A 95 -14.88 11.02 -33.32
CA GLY A 95 -16.26 10.77 -33.78
C GLY A 95 -17.10 9.76 -32.96
N GLY A 96 -16.54 9.20 -31.89
CA GLY A 96 -17.23 8.21 -31.07
C GLY A 96 -18.26 8.81 -30.12
N GLU A 97 -19.38 8.12 -29.92
CA GLU A 97 -20.31 8.42 -28.83
C GLU A 97 -19.56 8.42 -27.49
N ARG A 98 -19.83 9.42 -26.66
CA ARG A 98 -19.20 9.56 -25.34
C ARG A 98 -19.60 8.37 -24.49
N ARG A 99 -18.65 7.46 -24.23
CA ARG A 99 -18.88 6.33 -23.34
C ARG A 99 -18.79 6.81 -21.90
N ASP A 100 -19.85 6.57 -21.13
CA ASP A 100 -19.79 6.76 -19.69
C ASP A 100 -18.92 5.63 -19.10
N ALA A 101 -17.83 6.02 -18.45
CA ALA A 101 -16.92 5.09 -17.80
C ALA A 101 -17.58 4.36 -16.62
N VAL A 102 -18.54 4.99 -15.95
CA VAL A 102 -19.31 4.39 -14.86
C VAL A 102 -20.21 3.30 -15.42
N GLU A 103 -20.92 3.58 -16.51
CA GLU A 103 -21.81 2.61 -17.15
C GLU A 103 -21.03 1.44 -17.78
N ALA A 104 -19.93 1.72 -18.45
CA ALA A 104 -19.04 0.70 -18.99
C ALA A 104 -18.38 -0.15 -17.89
N GLY A 105 -18.09 0.44 -16.73
CA GLY A 105 -17.48 -0.24 -15.58
C GLY A 105 -18.38 -1.32 -14.98
N ARG A 106 -19.70 -1.13 -14.97
CA ARG A 106 -20.67 -2.11 -14.43
C ARG A 106 -20.58 -3.47 -15.13
N ALA A 107 -20.19 -3.50 -16.40
CA ALA A 107 -20.02 -4.75 -17.15
C ALA A 107 -18.94 -5.67 -16.57
N TYR A 108 -18.03 -5.13 -15.74
CA TYR A 108 -16.92 -5.86 -15.13
C TYR A 108 -17.15 -6.16 -13.64
N GLU A 109 -18.28 -5.71 -13.07
CA GLU A 109 -18.59 -5.91 -11.66
C GLU A 109 -18.83 -7.39 -11.36
N GLY A 110 -18.10 -7.94 -10.37
CA GLY A 110 -18.20 -9.35 -9.99
C GLY A 110 -17.51 -10.35 -10.91
N LEU A 111 -16.90 -9.91 -12.03
CA LEU A 111 -16.05 -10.77 -12.87
C LEU A 111 -14.66 -10.99 -12.26
N GLU A 112 -14.26 -10.09 -11.35
CA GLU A 112 -13.02 -10.23 -10.60
C GLU A 112 -13.16 -11.25 -9.47
N GLY A 113 -12.19 -12.17 -9.35
CA GLY A 113 -12.12 -13.12 -8.22
C GLY A 113 -11.79 -12.43 -6.89
N PRO A 114 -11.60 -13.14 -5.77
CA PRO A 114 -11.16 -12.54 -4.51
C PRO A 114 -9.77 -11.88 -4.64
N LEU A 115 -9.51 -10.79 -3.89
CA LEU A 115 -8.22 -10.09 -3.90
C LEU A 115 -7.11 -11.03 -3.41
N ARG A 116 -5.92 -10.94 -4.02
CA ARG A 116 -4.76 -11.70 -3.56
C ARG A 116 -4.24 -11.14 -2.23
N PRO A 117 -3.53 -11.93 -1.41
CA PRO A 117 -2.94 -11.45 -0.15
C PRO A 117 -2.17 -10.13 -0.28
N ALA A 118 -1.35 -9.96 -1.32
CA ALA A 118 -0.60 -8.71 -1.56
C ALA A 118 -1.50 -7.54 -2.01
N GLU A 119 -2.57 -7.82 -2.73
CA GLU A 119 -3.55 -6.81 -3.18
C GLU A 119 -4.46 -6.37 -2.03
N LEU A 120 -4.76 -7.27 -1.08
CA LEU A 120 -5.49 -6.95 0.15
C LEU A 120 -4.73 -5.94 1.01
N LEU A 121 -3.42 -6.16 1.21
CA LEU A 121 -2.57 -5.21 1.93
C LEU A 121 -2.55 -3.84 1.25
N LEU A 122 -2.48 -3.81 -0.08
CA LEU A 122 -2.52 -2.57 -0.85
C LEU A 122 -3.89 -1.88 -0.73
N ALA A 123 -4.98 -2.64 -0.80
CA ALA A 123 -6.33 -2.12 -0.65
C ALA A 123 -6.54 -1.49 0.74
N GLU A 124 -6.07 -2.17 1.80
CA GLU A 124 -6.11 -1.63 3.16
C GLU A 124 -5.27 -0.35 3.30
N ALA A 125 -4.08 -0.33 2.72
CA ALA A 125 -3.21 0.85 2.73
C ALA A 125 -3.87 2.04 2.00
N ASN A 126 -4.51 1.79 0.85
CA ASN A 126 -5.25 2.82 0.11
C ASN A 126 -6.41 3.38 0.94
N LEU A 127 -7.22 2.53 1.57
CA LEU A 127 -8.32 2.97 2.43
C LEU A 127 -7.83 3.89 3.56
N ARG A 128 -6.75 3.51 4.25
CA ARG A 128 -6.15 4.36 5.29
C ARG A 128 -5.60 5.67 4.71
N HIS A 129 -4.99 5.63 3.54
CA HIS A 129 -4.46 6.82 2.90
C HIS A 129 -5.60 7.78 2.51
N ASP A 130 -6.71 7.26 2.01
CA ASP A 130 -7.89 8.04 1.64
C ASP A 130 -8.53 8.72 2.85
N GLU A 131 -8.66 8.01 3.98
CA GLU A 131 -9.15 8.58 5.24
C GLU A 131 -8.25 9.74 5.72
N VAL A 132 -6.93 9.53 5.71
CA VAL A 132 -5.96 10.55 6.13
C VAL A 132 -5.97 11.73 5.16
N ALA A 133 -6.04 11.48 3.85
CA ALA A 133 -6.12 12.51 2.84
C ALA A 133 -7.40 13.35 2.98
N ALA A 134 -8.55 12.70 3.20
CA ALA A 134 -9.82 13.37 3.43
C ALA A 134 -9.79 14.25 4.69
N ALA A 135 -9.23 13.74 5.79
CA ALA A 135 -9.08 14.51 7.02
C ALA A 135 -8.17 15.73 6.83
N ARG A 136 -7.04 15.56 6.13
CA ARG A 136 -6.12 16.66 5.81
C ARG A 136 -6.76 17.69 4.90
N TRP A 137 -7.52 17.23 3.91
CA TRP A 137 -8.25 18.10 3.00
C TRP A 137 -9.28 18.95 3.77
N ALA A 138 -10.11 18.32 4.60
CA ALA A 138 -11.09 19.03 5.41
C ALA A 138 -10.45 20.04 6.38
N ALA A 139 -9.32 19.67 6.99
CA ALA A 139 -8.57 20.59 7.85
C ALA A 139 -7.99 21.78 7.06
N SER A 140 -7.53 21.55 5.83
CA SER A 140 -7.04 22.61 4.94
C SER A 140 -8.16 23.55 4.51
N GLU A 141 -9.33 23.03 4.17
CA GLU A 141 -10.51 23.85 3.80
C GLU A 141 -10.97 24.69 4.99
N ALA A 142 -11.04 24.11 6.18
CA ALA A 142 -11.44 24.84 7.39
C ALA A 142 -10.44 25.93 7.82
N ALA A 143 -9.17 25.79 7.44
CA ALA A 143 -8.12 26.77 7.73
C ALA A 143 -8.03 27.89 6.67
N ASP A 144 -8.75 27.77 5.55
CA ASP A 144 -8.71 28.74 4.47
C ASP A 144 -9.56 29.98 4.80
N SER A 145 -8.89 31.13 4.92
CA SER A 145 -9.55 32.42 5.17
C SER A 145 -10.46 32.81 4.02
N ASP A 146 -10.09 32.49 2.79
CA ASP A 146 -10.84 32.93 1.60
C ASP A 146 -12.21 32.23 1.54
N LEU A 147 -12.27 30.96 1.94
CA LEU A 147 -13.53 30.22 2.08
C LEU A 147 -14.42 30.83 3.17
N THR A 148 -13.82 31.16 4.32
CA THR A 148 -14.53 31.77 5.45
C THR A 148 -15.08 33.16 5.10
N GLU A 149 -14.27 33.99 4.43
CA GLU A 149 -14.66 35.33 3.97
C GLU A 149 -15.74 35.28 2.89
N ALA A 150 -15.69 34.28 2.02
CA ALA A 150 -16.73 34.02 1.01
C ALA A 150 -18.00 33.40 1.61
N GLY A 151 -17.99 32.98 2.88
CA GLY A 151 -19.13 32.36 3.56
C GLY A 151 -19.37 30.90 3.20
N PHE A 152 -18.36 30.19 2.69
CA PHE A 152 -18.44 28.78 2.31
C PHE A 152 -17.58 27.91 3.23
N GLU A 153 -18.09 26.74 3.59
CA GLU A 153 -17.35 25.77 4.43
C GLU A 153 -16.48 24.82 3.61
N ARG A 154 -16.78 24.66 2.31
CA ARG A 154 -16.08 23.73 1.40
C ARG A 154 -15.73 24.42 0.10
N LEU A 155 -14.57 24.08 -0.46
CA LEU A 155 -14.15 24.62 -1.76
C LEU A 155 -15.08 24.18 -2.90
N GLY A 156 -15.63 22.97 -2.80
CA GLY A 156 -16.60 22.45 -3.76
C GLY A 156 -17.85 23.32 -3.90
N ASP A 157 -18.34 23.88 -2.79
CA ASP A 157 -19.53 24.73 -2.78
C ASP A 157 -19.23 26.09 -3.40
N LEU A 158 -18.05 26.65 -3.11
CA LEU A 158 -17.58 27.87 -3.76
C LEU A 158 -17.44 27.69 -5.27
N ILE A 159 -16.88 26.57 -5.73
CA ILE A 159 -16.74 26.26 -7.16
C ILE A 159 -18.13 26.12 -7.82
N ALA A 160 -19.06 25.41 -7.17
CA ALA A 160 -20.42 25.25 -7.65
C ALA A 160 -21.15 26.60 -7.76
N ALA A 161 -21.04 27.44 -6.74
CA ALA A 161 -21.61 28.79 -6.72
C ALA A 161 -21.02 29.68 -7.82
N ASN A 162 -19.70 29.66 -8.01
CA ASN A 162 -19.02 30.42 -9.06
C ASN A 162 -19.43 29.93 -10.46
N ARG A 163 -19.56 28.62 -10.65
CA ARG A 163 -20.04 28.03 -11.92
C ARG A 163 -21.48 28.44 -12.25
N LEU A 164 -22.34 28.62 -11.24
CA LEU A 164 -23.73 29.05 -11.41
C LEU A 164 -23.86 30.56 -11.65
N THR A 165 -22.94 31.36 -11.11
CA THR A 165 -22.99 32.83 -11.19
C THR A 165 -22.23 33.41 -12.37
N ARG A 166 -21.29 32.66 -12.96
CA ARG A 166 -20.63 33.07 -14.20
C ARG A 166 -21.48 32.69 -15.42
N PRO A 167 -21.63 33.58 -16.42
CA PRO A 167 -22.22 33.21 -17.71
C PRO A 167 -21.51 31.97 -18.27
N GLY A 168 -22.27 31.01 -18.80
CA GLY A 168 -21.72 29.78 -19.37
C GLY A 168 -20.65 30.07 -20.44
N PRO A 169 -19.81 29.10 -20.82
CA PRO A 169 -18.76 29.32 -21.81
C PRO A 169 -19.30 29.98 -23.09
N GLU A 170 -20.50 29.62 -23.56
CA GLU A 170 -21.13 30.26 -24.73
C GLU A 170 -21.38 31.76 -24.55
N GLU A 171 -21.94 32.18 -23.41
CA GLU A 171 -22.12 33.60 -23.08
C GLU A 171 -20.79 34.32 -22.83
N THR A 172 -19.76 33.56 -22.42
CA THR A 172 -18.40 34.08 -22.29
C THR A 172 -17.77 34.42 -23.65
N PHE A 173 -17.96 33.55 -24.64
CA PHE A 173 -17.48 33.81 -25.99
C PHE A 173 -18.26 34.93 -26.70
N HIS A 174 -19.54 35.11 -26.38
CA HIS A 174 -20.37 36.16 -26.97
C HIS A 174 -19.98 37.59 -26.54
N HIS A 175 -19.42 37.81 -25.34
CA HIS A 175 -18.98 39.15 -24.93
C HIS A 175 -17.59 39.52 -25.47
N LEU A 176 -16.72 38.54 -25.70
CA LEU A 176 -15.40 38.77 -26.30
C LEU A 176 -15.46 39.05 -27.81
N ASN A 177 -16.54 38.61 -28.46
CA ASN A 177 -16.75 38.78 -29.90
C ASN A 177 -17.64 39.98 -30.25
N ARG A 178 -18.03 40.80 -29.26
CA ARG A 178 -18.68 42.09 -29.53
C ARG A 178 -17.60 43.15 -29.73
N PRO A 179 -17.62 43.91 -30.84
CA PRO A 179 -16.75 45.07 -30.96
C PRO A 179 -17.08 46.04 -29.82
N SER A 180 -16.08 46.40 -29.03
CA SER A 180 -16.22 47.40 -27.96
C SER A 180 -16.74 48.70 -28.58
N LYS A 181 -17.88 49.19 -28.11
CA LYS A 181 -18.29 50.56 -28.43
C LYS A 181 -17.33 51.51 -27.70
N PRO A 182 -16.79 52.53 -28.36
CA PRO A 182 -15.92 53.48 -27.70
C PRO A 182 -16.73 54.21 -26.62
N GLU A 183 -16.15 54.31 -25.42
CA GLU A 183 -16.68 55.13 -24.34
C GLU A 183 -16.67 56.60 -24.81
N GLU A 184 -17.85 57.23 -24.86
CA GLU A 184 -17.96 58.67 -25.07
C GLU A 184 -17.56 59.43 -23.79
N PRO A 185 -16.90 60.59 -23.94
CA PRO A 185 -16.19 61.30 -22.87
C PRO A 185 -17.08 61.94 -21.81
#